data_AF-A0A2D8BX78-F1
#
_entry.id   AF-A0A2D8BX78-F1
#
_cell.length_a   1.000
_cell.length_b   1.000
_cell.length_c   1.000
_cell.angle_alpha   90.00
_cell.angle_beta   90.00
_cell.angle_gamma   90.00
#
_symmetry.space_group_name_H-M   'P 1'
#
loop_
_entity.id
_entity.type
_entity.pdbx_description
1 polymer ?
#
loop_
_entity_poly.entity_id
_entity_poly.type
_entity_poly.pdbx_seq_one_letter_code
_entity_poly.pdbx_strand_id
1 'polypeptide(L)' 'MYDIDTILGIKNLIKKEIDAIKENIVYNIDTPERLQYAKGKLNAYESLLQDINNLQKEEE' A
#
# COMPACT_ATOMS: atom_id res chain seq x y z
N MET A 1 6.70 8.01 20.91
CA MET A 1 5.47 7.20 20.94
C MET A 1 4.46 7.91 20.07
N TYR A 2 4.51 7.58 18.78
CA TYR A 2 3.44 7.97 17.87
C TYR A 2 2.10 7.45 18.37
N ASP A 3 1.03 8.19 18.08
CA ASP A 3 -0.33 7.74 18.37
C ASP A 3 -0.61 6.43 17.62
N ILE A 4 -0.74 5.32 18.36
CA ILE A 4 -0.92 3.97 17.82
C ILE A 4 -2.17 3.91 16.95
N ASP A 5 -3.23 4.62 17.33
CA ASP A 5 -4.47 4.65 16.57
C ASP A 5 -4.27 5.34 15.20
N THR A 6 -3.48 6.41 15.16
CA THR A 6 -3.08 7.06 13.91
C THR A 6 -2.26 6.13 13.02
N ILE A 7 -1.29 5.40 13.57
CA ILE A 7 -0.48 4.42 12.80
C ILE A 7 -1.39 3.32 12.22
N LEU A 8 -2.28 2.76 13.02
CA LEU A 8 -3.22 1.73 12.57
C LEU A 8 -4.17 2.27 11.49
N GLY A 9 -4.64 3.51 11.63
CA GLY A 9 -5.43 4.21 10.63
C GLY A 9 -4.72 4.31 9.28
N ILE A 10 -3.46 4.76 9.28
CA ILE A 10 -2.64 4.88 8.07
C ILE A 10 -2.41 3.50 7.43
N LYS A 11 -2.04 2.48 8.23
CA LYS A 11 -1.84 1.11 7.72
C LYS A 11 -3.09 0.56 7.06
N ASN A 12 -4.26 0.81 7.64
CA ASN A 12 -5.55 0.37 7.09
C ASN A 12 -5.88 1.09 5.78
N LEU A 13 -5.60 2.40 5.68
CA LEU A 13 -5.77 3.14 4.42
C LEU A 13 -4.85 2.59 3.32
N ILE A 14 -3.58 2.34 3.62
CA ILE A 14 -2.63 1.76 2.66
C ILE A 14 -3.08 0.39 2.17
N LYS A 15 -3.53 -0.48 3.08
CA LYS A 15 -4.05 -1.81 2.72
C LYS A 15 -5.25 -1.72 1.77
N LYS A 16 -6.20 -0.81 2.04
CA LYS A 16 -7.35 -0.58 1.15
C LYS A 16 -6.92 -0.15 -0.26
N GLU A 17 -5.92 0.73 -0.36
CA GLU A 17 -5.38 1.13 -1.67
C GLU A 17 -4.72 -0.04 -2.39
N ILE A 18 -3.94 -0.87 -1.69
CA ILE A 18 -3.33 -2.08 -2.26
C ILE A 18 -4.40 -3.01 -2.83
N ASP A 19 -5.47 -3.26 -2.07
CA ASP A 19 -6.55 -4.15 -2.50
C ASP A 19 -7.28 -3.58 -3.72
N ALA A 20 -7.58 -2.28 -3.73
CA ALA A 20 -8.20 -1.60 -4.86
C ALA A 20 -7.32 -1.64 -6.13
N ILE A 21 -6.00 -1.52 -5.99
CA ILE A 21 -5.06 -1.64 -7.11
C ILE A 21 -5.05 -3.08 -7.64
N LYS A 22 -5.05 -4.09 -6.75
CA LYS A 22 -5.11 -5.51 -7.15
C LYS A 22 -6.39 -5.82 -7.91
N GLU A 23 -7.53 -5.35 -7.44
CA GLU A 23 -8.82 -5.48 -8.15
C GLU A 23 -8.77 -4.79 -9.52
N ASN A 24 -8.24 -3.57 -9.59
CA ASN A 24 -8.08 -2.85 -10.84
C ASN A 24 -7.22 -3.63 -11.84
N ILE A 25 -6.09 -4.20 -11.39
CA ILE A 25 -5.21 -5.03 -12.22
C ILE A 25 -5.93 -6.24 -12.81
N VAL A 26 -6.79 -6.90 -12.02
CA VAL A 26 -7.48 -8.12 -12.47
C VAL A 26 -8.65 -7.81 -13.41
N TYR A 27 -9.42 -6.76 -13.13
CA TYR A 27 -10.71 -6.55 -13.78
C TYR A 27 -10.76 -5.41 -14.79
N ASN A 28 -9.84 -4.44 -14.72
CA ASN A 28 -10.01 -3.14 -15.38
C ASN A 28 -8.81 -2.72 -16.25
N ILE A 29 -7.72 -3.48 -16.24
CA ILE A 29 -6.54 -3.20 -17.05
C ILE A 29 -6.59 -4.00 -18.35
N ASP A 30 -6.51 -3.28 -19.45
CA ASP A 30 -6.61 -3.77 -20.82
C ASP A 30 -5.36 -3.49 -21.66
N THR A 31 -4.41 -2.68 -21.16
CA THR A 31 -3.14 -2.40 -21.84
C THR A 31 -1.91 -2.69 -20.99
N PRO A 32 -0.77 -3.06 -21.62
CA PRO A 32 0.50 -3.26 -20.92
C PRO A 32 1.01 -2.01 -20.18
N GLU A 33 0.80 -0.82 -20.73
CA GLU A 33 1.24 0.45 -20.12
C GLU A 33 0.47 0.72 -18.83
N ARG A 34 -0.85 0.50 -18.84
CA ARG A 34 -1.71 0.62 -17.65
C ARG A 34 -1.34 -0.43 -16.61
N LEU A 35 -1.03 -1.66 -17.03
CA LEU A 35 -0.52 -2.71 -16.14
C LEU A 35 0.79 -2.30 -15.48
N GLN A 36 1.74 -1.78 -16.25
CA GLN A 36 3.04 -1.34 -15.74
C GLN A 36 2.89 -0.21 -14.72
N TYR A 37 2.01 0.76 -15.00
CA TYR A 37 1.71 1.84 -14.07
C TYR A 37 1.07 1.31 -12.77
N ALA A 38 0.07 0.44 -12.87
CA ALA A 38 -0.60 -0.14 -11.71
C ALA A 38 0.35 -1.00 -10.85
N LYS A 39 1.26 -1.76 -11.48
CA LYS A 39 2.33 -2.48 -10.78
C LYS A 39 3.29 -1.53 -10.05
N GLY A 40 3.67 -0.42 -10.69
CA GLY A 40 4.49 0.61 -10.05
C GLY A 40 3.80 1.21 -8.82
N LYS A 41 2.51 1.55 -8.95
CA LYS A 41 1.69 2.04 -7.83
C LYS A 41 1.62 0.99 -6.70
N LEU A 42 1.34 -0.28 -7.03
CA LEU A 42 1.25 -1.36 -6.05
C LEU A 42 2.55 -1.50 -5.25
N ASN A 43 3.70 -1.58 -5.94
CA ASN A 43 5.00 -1.72 -5.30
C ASN A 43 5.29 -0.56 -4.33
N ALA A 44 4.93 0.67 -4.71
CA ALA A 44 5.15 1.84 -3.86
C ALA A 44 4.35 1.76 -2.54
N TYR A 45 3.08 1.31 -2.59
CA TYR A 45 2.28 1.12 -1.37
C TYR A 45 2.77 -0.03 -0.51
N GLU A 46 3.22 -1.14 -1.12
CA GLU A 46 3.79 -2.27 -0.38
C GLU A 46 5.09 -1.87 0.34
N SER A 47 5.96 -1.11 -0.32
CA SER A 47 7.17 -0.54 0.31
C SER A 47 6.81 0.42 1.44
N LEU A 48 5.86 1.35 1.25
CA LEU A 48 5.43 2.27 2.29
C LEU A 48 4.87 1.55 3.52
N LEU A 49 4.09 0.49 3.30
CA LEU A 49 3.57 -0.33 4.39
C LEU A 49 4.70 -1.01 5.17
N GLN A 50 5.72 -1.49 4.47
CA GLN A 50 6.90 -2.09 5.08
C GLN A 50 7.69 -1.06 5.90
N ASP A 51 7.92 0.14 5.38
CA ASP A 51 8.62 1.22 6.08
C ASP A 51 7.90 1.61 7.38
N ILE A 52 6.57 1.74 7.34
CA ILE A 52 5.77 2.02 8.55
C ILE A 52 5.86 0.88 9.56
N ASN A 53 5.85 -0.38 9.10
CA ASN A 53 6.03 -1.53 10.01
C ASN A 53 7.42 -1.54 10.65
N ASN A 54 8.46 -1.12 9.93
CA ASN A 54 9.82 -1.04 10.46
C ASN A 54 9.92 0.09 11.50
N LEU A 55 9.39 1.27 11.19
CA LEU A 55 9.36 2.40 12.13
C LEU A 55 8.61 2.06 13.42
N GLN A 56 7.48 1.34 13.32
CA GLN A 56 6.73 0.89 14.50
C GLN A 56 7.55 -0.06 15.38
N LYS A 57 8.32 -0.98 14.78
CA LYS A 57 9.18 -1.91 15.51
C LYS A 57 10.39 -1.24 16.15
N GLU A 58 10.92 -0.18 15.55
CA GLU A 58 12.03 0.59 16.11
C GLU A 58 11.61 1.42 17.34
N GLU A 59 10.31 1.69 17.52
CA GLU A 59 9.77 2.35 18.72
C GLU A 59 9.39 1.40 19.87
N GLU A 60 9.34 0.07 19.63
CA GLU A 60 9.03 -0.97 20.63
C GLU A 60 10.29 -1.47 21.38
#